data_AF-A0A7S2NTQ3-F1
#
_entry.id   AF-A0A7S2NTQ3-F1
#
_cell.length_a   1.000
_cell.length_b   1.000
_cell.length_c   1.000
_cell.angle_alpha   90.00
_cell.angle_beta   90.00
_cell.angle_gamma   90.00
#
_symmetry.space_group_name_H-M   'P 1'
#
loop_
_entity.id
_entity.type
_entity.pdbx_description
1 polymer ?
#
loop_
_entity_poly.entity_id
_entity_poly.type
_entity_poly.pdbx_seq_one_letter_code
_entity_poly.pdbx_strand_id
1 'polypeptide(L)'
;MAPRRIAPSAGRCIALWCAALGVAAGAPVAPAPAGGEHCLLAHRSHGTLHGRGDALQAAAPETCSATAACPPCGQEGSCMLWGDPHVYVFDGKAHLRVLEEGDFWIVRSDCVHIQGRYANGPAGSPAVIQAIAIDGVFLQGHTLVVEARSGQVTWDGAPVLGAFPSSFAVDGLIEARYDGSGEHVDPGLKGLALRSVEALLPLGVSLTANRWPDHVDV
;
A
#
# COMPACT_ATOMS: atom_id res chain seq x y z
N MET A 1 -54.25 -27.99 7.88
CA MET A 1 -54.08 -26.68 8.56
C MET A 1 -52.58 -26.43 8.65
N ALA A 2 -52.04 -25.62 7.75
CA ALA A 2 -50.61 -25.31 7.63
C ALA A 2 -50.42 -23.80 7.80
N PRO A 3 -49.43 -23.33 8.56
CA PRO A 3 -49.23 -21.91 8.80
C PRO A 3 -48.63 -21.20 7.58
N ARG A 4 -49.23 -20.06 7.23
CA ARG A 4 -48.79 -19.15 6.17
C ARG A 4 -47.41 -18.56 6.50
N ARG A 5 -46.50 -18.62 5.53
CA ARG A 5 -45.21 -17.91 5.55
C ARG A 5 -45.46 -16.41 5.35
N ILE A 6 -44.85 -15.60 6.21
CA ILE A 6 -44.78 -14.14 6.10
C ILE A 6 -43.47 -13.83 5.34
N ALA A 7 -43.59 -13.17 4.20
CA ALA A 7 -42.47 -12.61 3.45
C ALA A 7 -42.17 -11.18 3.96
N PRO A 8 -40.90 -10.80 4.21
CA PRO A 8 -40.55 -9.41 4.49
C PRO A 8 -40.47 -8.56 3.21
N SER A 9 -40.81 -7.29 3.39
CA SER A 9 -41.13 -6.27 2.39
C SER A 9 -39.93 -5.73 1.61
N ALA A 10 -40.22 -5.31 0.39
CA ALA A 10 -39.36 -4.54 -0.51
C ALA A 10 -38.82 -3.23 0.10
N GLY A 11 -37.50 -3.07 0.06
CA GLY A 11 -36.79 -1.79 0.17
C GLY A 11 -36.26 -1.38 -1.20
N ARG A 12 -36.60 -0.16 -1.63
CA ARG A 12 -36.50 0.36 -3.00
C ARG A 12 -35.06 0.80 -3.34
N CYS A 13 -34.46 0.25 -4.39
CA CYS A 13 -33.30 0.87 -5.05
C CYS A 13 -33.80 1.93 -6.04
N ILE A 14 -33.47 3.20 -5.78
CA ILE A 14 -33.73 4.31 -6.69
C ILE A 14 -32.64 4.30 -7.75
N ALA A 15 -32.96 3.79 -8.94
CA ALA A 15 -32.15 3.96 -10.13
C ALA A 15 -32.53 5.29 -10.80
N LEU A 16 -31.62 6.26 -10.79
CA LEU A 16 -31.75 7.47 -11.61
C LEU A 16 -31.16 7.19 -12.98
N TRP A 17 -32.04 7.18 -13.98
CA TRP A 17 -31.70 7.24 -15.40
C TRP A 17 -31.13 8.61 -15.75
N CYS A 18 -30.00 8.64 -16.45
CA CYS A 18 -29.67 9.73 -17.36
C CYS A 18 -29.67 9.16 -18.78
N ALA A 19 -30.55 9.71 -19.63
CA ALA A 19 -30.62 9.42 -21.05
C ALA A 19 -30.40 10.72 -21.84
N ALA A 20 -29.97 10.52 -23.10
CA ALA A 20 -29.87 11.44 -24.24
C ALA A 20 -28.54 12.22 -24.38
N LEU A 21 -27.92 12.40 -25.56
CA LEU A 21 -28.16 12.03 -26.98
C LEU A 21 -26.82 12.30 -27.75
N GLY A 22 -26.56 11.65 -28.90
CA GLY A 22 -25.40 11.90 -29.80
C GLY A 22 -25.52 13.20 -30.63
N VAL A 23 -24.66 13.60 -31.59
CA VAL A 23 -23.59 12.99 -32.43
C VAL A 23 -22.74 14.16 -33.00
N ALA A 24 -21.45 13.94 -33.30
CA ALA A 24 -20.72 14.31 -34.56
C ALA A 24 -19.30 14.90 -34.40
N ALA A 25 -18.34 14.14 -34.94
CA ALA A 25 -17.11 14.45 -35.69
C ALA A 25 -16.30 15.76 -35.47
N GLY A 26 -14.99 15.58 -35.25
CA GLY A 26 -13.96 16.59 -35.51
C GLY A 26 -12.64 16.30 -34.80
N ALA A 27 -11.76 15.51 -35.41
CA ALA A 27 -10.38 15.34 -34.93
C ALA A 27 -9.55 16.57 -35.30
N PRO A 28 -8.67 17.02 -34.38
CA PRO A 28 -7.28 17.23 -34.74
C PRO A 28 -6.35 16.38 -33.87
N VAL A 29 -5.32 15.84 -34.52
CA VAL A 29 -4.21 15.09 -33.92
C VAL A 29 -3.11 16.04 -33.45
N ALA A 30 -2.49 15.69 -32.33
CA ALA A 30 -1.18 16.10 -31.77
C ALA A 30 -1.13 17.32 -30.84
N PRO A 31 -0.11 17.40 -29.93
CA PRO A 31 0.96 16.44 -29.68
C PRO A 31 0.89 15.79 -28.28
N ALA A 32 1.53 14.64 -28.17
CA ALA A 32 1.88 14.04 -26.87
C ALA A 32 2.69 15.05 -26.03
N PRO A 33 2.37 15.28 -24.74
CA PRO A 33 3.35 15.80 -23.84
C PRO A 33 4.43 14.73 -23.64
N ALA A 34 5.66 15.16 -23.88
CA ALA A 34 6.88 14.39 -23.78
C ALA A 34 6.99 13.67 -22.44
N GLY A 35 7.61 12.48 -22.49
CA GLY A 35 7.97 11.73 -21.31
C GLY A 35 8.87 12.51 -20.35
N GLY A 36 8.84 12.06 -19.10
CA GLY A 36 9.74 12.48 -18.04
C GLY A 36 9.68 11.46 -16.90
N GLU A 37 10.35 10.32 -17.10
CA GLU A 37 11.07 9.56 -16.05
C GLU A 37 10.34 9.12 -14.77
N HIS A 38 9.34 8.23 -14.84
CA HIS A 38 8.74 7.61 -13.63
C HIS A 38 9.03 6.09 -13.52
N CYS A 39 10.23 5.70 -13.98
CA CYS A 39 10.85 4.44 -13.59
C CYS A 39 12.35 4.68 -13.53
N LEU A 40 12.77 5.62 -12.69
CA LEU A 40 14.16 5.74 -12.31
C LEU A 40 14.46 4.51 -11.47
N LEU A 41 15.17 3.58 -12.12
CA LEU A 41 16.20 2.68 -11.61
C LEU A 41 16.22 2.52 -10.09
N ALA A 42 16.32 1.27 -9.62
CA ALA A 42 16.73 0.92 -8.27
C ALA A 42 18.11 1.54 -7.95
N HIS A 43 18.13 2.84 -7.71
CA HIS A 43 19.23 3.54 -7.11
C HIS A 43 19.11 3.23 -5.64
N ARG A 44 20.18 2.62 -5.11
CA ARG A 44 20.41 2.52 -3.68
C ARG A 44 20.06 3.87 -3.06
N SER A 45 19.02 3.91 -2.25
CA SER A 45 18.74 5.14 -1.52
C SER A 45 19.88 5.30 -0.52
N HIS A 46 20.61 6.41 -0.58
CA HIS A 46 21.49 6.82 0.53
C HIS A 46 20.65 7.33 1.72
N GLY A 47 19.32 7.28 1.62
CA GLY A 47 18.40 7.51 2.72
C GLY A 47 18.34 6.28 3.60
N THR A 48 18.62 6.46 4.88
CA THR A 48 18.24 5.50 5.91
C THR A 48 16.72 5.35 5.83
N LEU A 49 16.16 4.16 6.06
CA LEU A 49 14.72 3.98 6.29
C LEU A 49 14.22 5.09 7.22
N HIS A 50 13.43 6.01 6.66
CA HIS A 50 12.91 7.11 7.45
C HIS A 50 12.03 6.49 8.55
N GLY A 51 12.36 6.77 9.81
CA GLY A 51 11.71 6.09 10.95
C GLY A 51 12.55 5.94 12.22
N ARG A 52 13.86 6.24 12.19
CA ARG A 52 14.67 6.38 13.42
C ARG A 52 15.21 7.80 13.57
N GLY A 53 14.39 8.67 14.15
CA GLY A 53 14.87 9.81 14.94
C GLY A 53 15.50 11.00 14.21
N ASP A 54 15.46 11.09 12.88
CA ASP A 54 15.90 12.30 12.19
C ASP A 54 14.73 13.29 12.06
N ALA A 55 14.79 14.35 12.87
CA ALA A 55 13.87 15.47 12.83
C ALA A 55 14.00 16.20 11.49
N LEU A 56 13.03 16.01 10.60
CA LEU A 56 12.96 16.69 9.33
C LEU A 56 12.67 18.19 9.56
N GLN A 57 13.55 19.05 9.05
CA GLN A 57 13.39 20.50 9.07
C GLN A 57 12.09 20.89 8.35
N ALA A 58 11.21 21.67 9.02
CA ALA A 58 9.92 22.09 8.48
C ALA A 58 10.07 22.94 7.20
N ALA A 59 9.88 22.31 6.03
CA ALA A 59 9.48 23.00 4.81
C ALA A 59 7.97 23.28 4.87
N ALA A 60 7.51 24.30 4.13
CA ALA A 60 6.09 24.71 4.06
C ALA A 60 5.18 23.48 3.80
N PRO A 61 3.92 23.48 4.29
CA PRO A 61 3.02 22.35 4.07
C PRO A 61 2.71 22.26 2.58
N GLU A 62 3.44 21.42 1.87
CA GLU A 62 2.94 20.85 0.63
C GLU A 62 1.63 20.15 1.03
N THR A 63 0.51 20.52 0.43
CA THR A 63 -0.76 19.87 0.73
C THR A 63 -1.00 18.85 -0.36
N CYS A 64 -0.91 17.56 -0.01
CA CYS A 64 -1.35 16.51 -0.90
C CYS A 64 -2.85 16.47 -0.96
N SER A 65 -3.39 16.71 -2.15
CA SER A 65 -4.81 16.58 -2.45
C SER A 65 -4.96 15.58 -3.58
N ALA A 66 -5.93 14.67 -3.46
CA ALA A 66 -6.37 13.85 -4.57
C ALA A 66 -7.13 14.72 -5.58
N THR A 67 -6.42 15.60 -6.28
CA THR A 67 -6.98 16.42 -7.37
C THR A 67 -6.68 15.81 -8.75
N ALA A 68 -6.00 14.67 -8.80
CA ALA A 68 -5.96 13.85 -10.01
C ALA A 68 -7.38 13.35 -10.27
N ALA A 69 -7.88 13.55 -11.50
CA ALA A 69 -9.13 12.96 -11.95
C ALA A 69 -9.18 11.50 -11.47
N CYS A 70 -10.11 11.21 -10.56
CA CYS A 70 -10.32 9.86 -10.07
C CYS A 70 -10.40 8.96 -11.30
N PRO A 71 -9.51 7.96 -11.44
CA PRO A 71 -9.72 6.92 -12.44
C PRO A 71 -11.18 6.48 -12.31
N PRO A 72 -11.91 6.24 -13.41
CA PRO A 72 -13.30 5.81 -13.33
C PRO A 72 -13.43 4.75 -12.22
N CYS A 73 -14.35 5.00 -11.28
CA CYS A 73 -14.50 4.21 -10.05
C CYS A 73 -14.34 2.72 -10.36
N GLY A 74 -13.33 2.06 -9.78
CA GLY A 74 -13.03 0.64 -10.01
C GLY A 74 -11.71 0.31 -10.69
N GLN A 75 -10.81 1.27 -10.94
CA GLN A 75 -9.41 0.99 -11.30
C GLN A 75 -8.50 1.16 -10.07
N GLU A 76 -8.37 0.08 -9.29
CA GLU A 76 -7.33 -0.04 -8.27
C GLU A 76 -6.03 -0.54 -8.93
N GLY A 77 -4.91 0.14 -8.66
CA GLY A 77 -3.58 -0.36 -8.98
C GLY A 77 -3.02 -1.12 -7.77
N SER A 78 -2.46 -2.30 -8.00
CA SER A 78 -1.82 -3.09 -6.95
C SER A 78 -0.33 -3.28 -7.25
N CYS A 79 0.50 -3.09 -6.24
CA CYS A 79 1.91 -3.44 -6.23
C CYS A 79 2.09 -4.51 -5.14
N MET A 80 2.74 -5.63 -5.47
CA MET A 80 2.91 -6.77 -4.57
C MET A 80 4.37 -7.21 -4.54
N LEU A 81 4.91 -7.47 -3.35
CA LEU A 81 6.29 -7.86 -3.13
C LEU A 81 6.35 -8.99 -2.09
N TRP A 82 6.97 -10.12 -2.44
CA TRP A 82 7.11 -11.27 -1.54
C TRP A 82 8.33 -12.13 -1.86
N GLY A 83 8.76 -12.96 -0.92
CA GLY A 83 9.84 -13.93 -1.13
C GLY A 83 11.17 -13.30 -1.55
N ASP A 84 11.83 -13.86 -2.58
CA ASP A 84 13.26 -13.65 -2.91
C ASP A 84 13.58 -13.05 -4.30
N PRO A 85 13.40 -11.74 -4.51
CA PRO A 85 12.16 -11.01 -4.37
C PRO A 85 11.29 -11.19 -5.63
N HIS A 86 10.04 -11.57 -5.44
CA HIS A 86 9.00 -11.46 -6.46
C HIS A 86 8.36 -10.08 -6.35
N VAL A 87 8.29 -9.35 -7.47
CA VAL A 87 7.70 -8.01 -7.51
C VAL A 87 6.68 -7.92 -8.64
N TYR A 88 5.46 -7.52 -8.31
CA TYR A 88 4.48 -7.04 -9.28
C TYR A 88 4.34 -5.54 -9.07
N VAL A 89 4.56 -4.76 -10.12
CA VAL A 89 4.41 -3.30 -10.09
C VAL A 89 2.99 -2.92 -10.48
N PHE A 90 2.61 -1.66 -10.28
CA PHE A 90 1.27 -1.16 -10.58
C PHE A 90 0.82 -1.39 -12.05
N ASP A 91 1.77 -1.38 -12.99
CA ASP A 91 1.50 -1.59 -14.42
C ASP A 91 1.56 -3.07 -14.86
N GLY A 92 1.71 -4.00 -13.91
CA GLY A 92 1.75 -5.44 -14.16
C GLY A 92 3.02 -6.11 -13.62
N LYS A 93 3.33 -7.30 -14.15
CA LYS A 93 4.46 -8.11 -13.64
C LYS A 93 5.79 -7.50 -14.07
N ALA A 94 6.68 -7.24 -13.11
CA ALA A 94 8.06 -6.85 -13.39
C ALA A 94 9.01 -7.82 -12.69
N HIS A 95 9.82 -8.56 -13.43
CA HIS A 95 10.85 -9.39 -12.82
C HIS A 95 12.06 -8.50 -12.47
N LEU A 96 12.06 -7.95 -11.26
CA LEU A 96 13.21 -7.25 -10.70
C LEU A 96 14.08 -8.25 -9.95
N ARG A 97 15.41 -8.11 -10.10
CA ARG A 97 16.38 -8.83 -9.29
C ARG A 97 17.03 -7.84 -8.33
N VAL A 98 16.41 -7.63 -7.18
CA VAL A 98 17.05 -6.95 -6.06
C VAL A 98 17.80 -8.03 -5.31
N LEU A 99 19.12 -8.09 -5.46
CA LEU A 99 19.97 -9.09 -4.79
C LEU A 99 20.90 -8.44 -3.75
N GLU A 100 20.84 -7.10 -3.65
CA GLU A 100 21.62 -6.31 -2.72
C GLU A 100 20.83 -6.05 -1.45
N GLU A 101 21.54 -6.00 -0.32
CA GLU A 101 20.96 -5.54 0.94
C GLU A 101 20.93 -4.00 1.00
N GLY A 102 19.87 -3.45 1.57
CA GLY A 102 19.71 -2.01 1.77
C GLY A 102 18.27 -1.55 1.77
N ASP A 103 18.10 -0.24 1.90
CA ASP A 103 16.80 0.42 1.84
C ASP A 103 16.57 0.94 0.40
N PHE A 104 15.46 0.53 -0.22
CA PHE A 104 15.12 0.82 -1.61
C PHE A 104 13.73 1.42 -1.72
N TRP A 105 13.54 2.30 -2.70
CA TRP A 105 12.24 2.87 -3.02
C TRP A 105 11.34 1.81 -3.67
N ILE A 106 10.17 1.57 -3.07
CA ILE A 106 9.06 0.83 -3.68
C ILE A 106 8.13 1.82 -4.38
N VAL A 107 7.80 2.92 -3.70
CA VAL A 107 7.06 4.05 -4.27
C VAL A 107 7.80 5.33 -3.94
N ARG A 108 8.05 6.16 -4.95
CA ARG A 108 8.61 7.49 -4.78
C ARG A 108 7.85 8.46 -5.66
N SER A 109 7.04 9.31 -5.03
CA SER A 109 6.26 10.37 -5.67
C SER A 109 6.32 11.62 -4.81
N ASP A 110 5.75 12.74 -5.28
CA ASP A 110 5.71 13.98 -4.50
C ASP A 110 4.90 13.84 -3.20
N CYS A 111 3.91 12.93 -3.18
CA CYS A 111 2.98 12.79 -2.06
C CYS A 111 3.21 11.57 -1.18
N VAL A 112 3.48 10.43 -1.82
CA VAL A 112 3.56 9.12 -1.17
C VAL A 112 4.97 8.57 -1.34
N HIS A 113 5.56 8.17 -0.21
CA HIS A 113 6.85 7.54 -0.12
C HIS A 113 6.69 6.17 0.54
N ILE A 114 7.20 5.14 -0.13
CA ILE A 114 7.26 3.79 0.42
C ILE A 114 8.66 3.24 0.18
N GLN A 115 9.35 2.90 1.27
CA GLN A 115 10.65 2.23 1.23
C GLN A 115 10.54 0.81 1.76
N GLY A 116 11.27 -0.11 1.15
CA GLY A 116 11.49 -1.46 1.65
C GLY A 116 12.94 -1.66 2.08
N ARG A 117 13.15 -2.29 3.23
CA ARG A 117 14.46 -2.80 3.67
C ARG A 117 14.63 -4.23 3.22
N TYR A 118 15.60 -4.43 2.33
CA TYR A 118 15.99 -5.72 1.80
C TYR A 118 17.24 -6.20 2.53
N ALA A 119 17.24 -7.45 2.98
CA ALA A 119 18.40 -8.09 3.58
C ALA A 119 18.33 -9.60 3.36
N ASN A 120 19.42 -10.31 3.63
CA ASN A 120 19.39 -11.76 3.57
C ASN A 120 18.44 -12.35 4.63
N GLY A 121 17.55 -13.22 4.19
CA GLY A 121 16.65 -13.99 5.03
C GLY A 121 17.35 -15.20 5.68
N PRO A 122 16.67 -15.93 6.57
CA PRO A 122 17.21 -17.15 7.15
C PRO A 122 17.60 -18.18 6.10
N ALA A 123 18.63 -18.96 6.41
CA ALA A 123 19.24 -19.93 5.49
C ALA A 123 19.81 -19.35 4.18
N GLY A 124 19.96 -18.03 4.08
CA GLY A 124 20.65 -17.37 2.96
C GLY A 124 19.75 -17.04 1.77
N SER A 125 18.43 -17.02 1.94
CA SER A 125 17.51 -16.47 0.92
C SER A 125 17.87 -15.01 0.66
N PRO A 126 18.30 -14.64 -0.56
CA PRO A 126 18.77 -13.29 -0.81
C PRO A 126 17.62 -12.29 -0.79
N ALA A 127 17.89 -11.11 -0.21
CA ALA A 127 17.06 -9.92 -0.36
C ALA A 127 15.56 -10.10 -0.06
N VAL A 128 15.22 -10.69 1.08
CA VAL A 128 13.85 -10.65 1.61
C VAL A 128 13.56 -9.26 2.20
N ILE A 129 12.29 -8.86 2.22
CA ILE A 129 11.87 -7.59 2.84
C ILE A 129 11.76 -7.79 4.35
N GLN A 130 12.59 -7.10 5.13
CA GLN A 130 12.54 -7.16 6.59
C GLN A 130 11.66 -6.08 7.20
N ALA A 131 11.48 -4.96 6.49
CA ALA A 131 10.64 -3.86 6.92
C ALA A 131 10.16 -3.04 5.73
N ILE A 132 9.00 -2.40 5.90
CA ILE A 132 8.55 -1.30 5.05
C ILE A 132 8.33 -0.04 5.89
N ALA A 133 8.65 1.12 5.33
CA ALA A 133 8.19 2.40 5.86
C ALA A 133 7.31 3.11 4.84
N ILE A 134 6.28 3.73 5.37
CA ILE A 134 5.34 4.57 4.64
C ILE A 134 5.38 5.95 5.29
N ASP A 135 5.76 6.93 4.50
CA ASP A 135 5.81 8.33 4.90
C ASP A 135 5.38 9.21 3.72
N GLY A 136 5.45 10.51 3.93
CA GLY A 136 5.27 11.50 2.90
C GLY A 136 4.29 12.56 3.32
N VAL A 137 4.11 13.51 2.42
CA VAL A 137 3.25 14.68 2.64
C VAL A 137 1.80 14.25 2.85
N PHE A 138 1.34 13.18 2.20
CA PHE A 138 -0.02 12.66 2.37
C PHE A 138 -0.30 12.14 3.79
N LEU A 139 0.75 11.75 4.52
CA LEU A 139 0.68 11.30 5.90
C LEU A 139 1.05 12.42 6.89
N GLN A 140 1.09 13.67 6.43
CA GLN A 140 1.33 14.87 7.23
C GLN A 140 2.65 14.82 8.03
N GLY A 141 3.67 14.19 7.47
CA GLY A 141 4.99 14.02 8.11
C GLY A 141 5.05 12.90 9.14
N HIS A 142 3.97 12.17 9.37
CA HIS A 142 3.99 10.95 10.16
C HIS A 142 4.65 9.79 9.40
N THR A 143 5.09 8.78 10.14
CA THR A 143 5.72 7.59 9.57
C THR A 143 5.16 6.32 10.18
N LEU A 144 4.65 5.43 9.33
CA LEU A 144 4.33 4.05 9.68
C LEU A 144 5.49 3.15 9.26
N VAL A 145 6.01 2.34 10.19
CA VAL A 145 6.98 1.27 9.87
C VAL A 145 6.39 -0.07 10.26
N VAL A 146 6.42 -1.04 9.35
CA VAL A 146 6.01 -2.43 9.60
C VAL A 146 7.22 -3.34 9.38
N GLU A 147 7.76 -3.88 10.46
CA GLU A 147 8.85 -4.89 10.42
C GLU A 147 8.28 -6.32 10.45
N ALA A 148 9.12 -7.32 10.13
CA ALA A 148 8.84 -8.72 10.39
C ALA A 148 8.44 -8.99 11.86
N ARG A 149 7.94 -10.18 12.20
CA ARG A 149 7.51 -10.49 13.59
C ARG A 149 8.64 -10.49 14.60
N SER A 150 9.89 -10.60 14.16
CA SER A 150 11.07 -10.39 15.00
C SER A 150 11.26 -8.94 15.43
N GLY A 151 10.63 -7.99 14.72
CA GLY A 151 10.62 -6.56 15.00
C GLY A 151 9.23 -6.04 15.42
N GLN A 152 9.02 -4.75 15.22
CA GLN A 152 7.83 -4.02 15.68
C GLN A 152 7.05 -3.39 14.53
N VAL A 153 5.81 -3.01 14.83
CA VAL A 153 5.10 -2.00 14.04
C VAL A 153 5.20 -0.70 14.83
N THR A 154 5.59 0.39 14.19
CA THR A 154 5.74 1.68 14.86
C THR A 154 5.03 2.78 14.11
N TRP A 155 4.43 3.70 14.87
CA TRP A 155 3.93 4.99 14.40
C TRP A 155 4.81 6.09 15.00
N ASP A 156 5.50 6.86 14.16
CA ASP A 156 6.48 7.87 14.59
C ASP A 156 7.55 7.32 15.55
N GLY A 157 7.97 6.07 15.32
CA GLY A 157 8.92 5.34 16.18
C GLY A 157 8.33 4.80 17.48
N ALA A 158 7.09 5.15 17.84
CA ALA A 158 6.40 4.58 18.99
C ALA A 158 5.76 3.22 18.63
N PRO A 159 5.93 2.16 19.44
CA PRO A 159 5.33 0.86 19.15
C PRO A 159 3.80 0.91 19.13
N VAL A 160 3.21 0.36 18.09
CA VAL A 160 1.77 0.16 17.91
C VAL A 160 1.50 -1.28 17.51
N LEU A 161 0.24 -1.73 17.58
CA LEU A 161 -0.17 -3.07 17.15
C LEU A 161 0.63 -4.24 17.78
N GLY A 162 1.11 -4.06 19.02
CA GLY A 162 1.98 -5.04 19.69
C GLY A 162 1.28 -6.32 20.16
N ALA A 163 -0.05 -6.28 20.34
CA ALA A 163 -0.86 -7.43 20.71
C ALA A 163 -1.52 -8.08 19.47
N PHE A 164 -1.84 -9.37 19.54
CA PHE A 164 -2.54 -10.07 18.47
C PHE A 164 -3.82 -10.75 18.99
N PRO A 165 -5.01 -10.36 18.51
CA PRO A 165 -5.27 -9.25 17.58
C PRO A 165 -5.16 -7.87 18.26
N SER A 166 -4.97 -6.81 17.47
CA SER A 166 -5.08 -5.43 17.95
C SER A 166 -5.43 -4.44 16.83
N SER A 167 -5.78 -3.21 17.19
CA SER A 167 -6.08 -2.11 16.29
C SER A 167 -5.37 -0.83 16.71
N PHE A 168 -5.11 0.04 15.75
CA PHE A 168 -4.52 1.36 15.95
C PHE A 168 -5.17 2.35 14.98
N ALA A 169 -5.49 3.55 15.46
CA ALA A 169 -6.09 4.57 14.61
C ALA A 169 -5.66 5.97 15.03
N VAL A 170 -5.47 6.83 14.04
CA VAL A 170 -5.32 8.28 14.18
C VAL A 170 -6.27 8.91 13.17
N ASP A 171 -7.19 9.75 13.66
CA ASP A 171 -8.26 10.31 12.85
C ASP A 171 -7.73 11.01 11.59
N GLY A 172 -8.30 10.65 10.43
CA GLY A 172 -7.89 11.16 9.12
C GLY A 172 -6.49 10.76 8.63
N LEU A 173 -5.73 9.95 9.38
CA LEU A 173 -4.34 9.59 9.06
C LEU A 173 -4.10 8.09 8.93
N ILE A 174 -4.72 7.26 9.77
CA ILE A 174 -4.57 5.82 9.69
C ILE A 174 -5.71 5.11 10.41
N GLU A 175 -6.23 4.06 9.79
CA GLU A 175 -6.99 3.00 10.46
C GLU A 175 -6.30 1.67 10.18
N ALA A 176 -5.73 1.05 11.22
CA ALA A 176 -4.94 -0.17 11.08
C ALA A 176 -5.39 -1.28 12.04
N ARG A 177 -5.29 -2.51 11.55
CA ARG A 177 -5.55 -3.74 12.32
C ARG A 177 -4.41 -4.73 12.15
N TYR A 178 -4.12 -5.47 13.21
CA TYR A 178 -3.21 -6.60 13.21
C TYR A 178 -3.97 -7.86 13.60
N ASP A 179 -4.31 -8.69 12.63
CA ASP A 179 -5.10 -9.91 12.82
C ASP A 179 -4.77 -11.00 11.76
N GLY A 180 -5.54 -12.09 11.74
CA GLY A 180 -5.32 -13.22 10.84
C GLY A 180 -6.33 -13.34 9.69
N SER A 181 -7.09 -12.29 9.40
CA SER A 181 -8.19 -12.29 8.42
C SER A 181 -7.90 -11.51 7.14
N GLY A 182 -6.65 -11.10 6.93
CA GLY A 182 -6.18 -10.54 5.66
C GLY A 182 -5.99 -11.60 4.57
N GLU A 183 -5.53 -11.16 3.41
CA GLU A 183 -5.16 -12.04 2.30
C GLU A 183 -3.67 -12.40 2.38
N HIS A 184 -3.31 -13.57 1.85
CA HIS A 184 -1.91 -13.94 1.65
C HIS A 184 -1.36 -13.24 0.40
N VAL A 185 -0.31 -12.43 0.60
CA VAL A 185 0.43 -11.79 -0.49
C VAL A 185 1.20 -12.85 -1.28
N ASP A 186 1.95 -13.73 -0.61
CA ASP A 186 2.57 -14.90 -1.25
C ASP A 186 1.53 -16.02 -1.46
N PRO A 187 1.17 -16.35 -2.72
CA PRO A 187 0.21 -17.42 -3.00
C PRO A 187 0.69 -18.80 -2.52
N GLY A 188 2.00 -19.00 -2.37
CA GLY A 188 2.62 -20.22 -1.86
C GLY A 188 2.39 -20.47 -0.37
N LEU A 189 2.00 -19.43 0.39
CA LEU A 189 1.85 -19.51 1.85
C LEU A 189 0.40 -19.60 2.34
N LYS A 190 -0.59 -19.73 1.43
CA LYS A 190 -2.03 -19.77 1.73
C LYS A 190 -2.48 -20.80 2.78
N GLY A 191 -1.69 -21.86 2.98
CA GLY A 191 -1.98 -22.90 3.99
C GLY A 191 -1.52 -22.55 5.41
N LEU A 192 -0.82 -21.44 5.60
CA LEU A 192 -0.23 -21.05 6.88
C LEU A 192 -1.09 -20.04 7.62
N ALA A 193 -1.08 -20.11 8.95
CA ALA A 193 -1.76 -19.14 9.81
C ALA A 193 -1.21 -17.73 9.59
N LEU A 194 -2.08 -16.85 9.09
CA LEU A 194 -1.72 -15.49 8.72
C LEU A 194 -1.66 -14.58 9.96
N ARG A 195 -0.72 -13.63 9.91
CA ARG A 195 -0.65 -12.49 10.82
C ARG A 195 -0.35 -11.25 9.98
N SER A 196 -1.38 -10.51 9.61
CA SER A 196 -1.29 -9.39 8.68
C SER A 196 -1.61 -8.07 9.35
N VAL A 197 -0.83 -7.04 9.01
CA VAL A 197 -1.21 -5.65 9.25
C VAL A 197 -1.98 -5.18 8.02
N GLU A 198 -3.22 -4.78 8.22
CA GLU A 198 -3.99 -4.08 7.19
C GLU A 198 -4.14 -2.62 7.63
N ALA A 199 -3.79 -1.67 6.77
CA ALA A 199 -3.90 -0.24 7.06
C ALA A 199 -4.59 0.50 5.92
N LEU A 200 -5.55 1.35 6.28
CA LEU A 200 -6.12 2.38 5.42
C LEU A 200 -5.45 3.70 5.74
N LEU A 201 -4.91 4.34 4.72
CA LEU A 201 -4.17 5.60 4.79
C LEU A 201 -4.88 6.67 3.93
N PRO A 202 -4.47 7.95 4.01
CA PRO A 202 -5.09 9.01 3.25
C PRO A 202 -4.98 8.76 1.74
N LEU A 203 -5.82 9.47 0.97
CA LEU A 203 -5.90 9.36 -0.49
C LEU A 203 -6.29 7.97 -1.01
N GLY A 204 -6.86 7.12 -0.16
CA GLY A 204 -7.30 5.77 -0.56
C GLY A 204 -6.16 4.76 -0.69
N VAL A 205 -4.96 5.09 -0.19
CA VAL A 205 -3.86 4.13 -0.12
C VAL A 205 -4.21 3.06 0.90
N SER A 206 -4.16 1.80 0.48
CA SER A 206 -4.31 0.64 1.36
C SER A 206 -3.01 -0.15 1.39
N LEU A 207 -2.71 -0.72 2.56
CA LEU A 207 -1.55 -1.55 2.80
C LEU A 207 -2.00 -2.88 3.38
N THR A 208 -1.54 -3.96 2.76
CA THR A 208 -1.53 -5.31 3.33
C THR A 208 -0.08 -5.66 3.62
N ALA A 209 0.24 -6.07 4.84
CA ALA A 209 1.60 -6.46 5.21
C ALA A 209 1.56 -7.74 6.05
N ASN A 210 1.78 -8.88 5.38
CA ASN A 210 1.85 -10.19 6.01
C ASN A 210 3.16 -10.31 6.78
N ARG A 211 3.08 -10.40 8.11
CA ARG A 211 4.24 -10.47 9.01
C ARG A 211 4.62 -11.93 9.28
N TRP A 212 5.68 -12.40 8.65
CA TRP A 212 6.34 -13.68 8.92
C TRP A 212 7.40 -13.53 10.03
N PRO A 213 7.95 -14.62 10.59
CA PRO A 213 8.98 -14.54 11.64
C PRO A 213 10.17 -13.63 11.30
N ASP A 214 10.54 -13.60 10.03
CA ASP A 214 11.84 -13.18 9.52
C ASP A 214 11.74 -12.24 8.30
N HIS A 215 10.55 -12.07 7.72
CA HIS A 215 10.30 -11.16 6.60
C HIS A 215 8.86 -10.64 6.62
N VAL A 216 8.57 -9.73 5.70
CA VAL A 216 7.26 -9.16 5.41
C VAL A 216 6.96 -9.37 3.94
N ASP A 217 5.76 -9.84 3.61
CA ASP A 217 5.22 -9.76 2.25
C ASP A 217 4.18 -8.63 2.20
N VAL A 218 4.17 -7.86 1.11
CA VAL A 218 3.45 -6.57 1.00
C VAL A 218 2.67 -6.48 -0.30
#